data_AF-A0A9D2JRJ0-F1
#
_entry.id   AF-A0A9D2JRJ0-F1
#
_cell.length_a   1.000
_cell.length_b   1.000
_cell.length_c   1.000
_cell.angle_alpha   90.00
_cell.angle_beta   90.00
_cell.angle_gamma   90.00
#
_symmetry.space_group_name_H-M   'P 1'
#
loop_
_entity.id
_entity.type
_entity.pdbx_description
1 polymer ?
#
loop_
_entity_poly.entity_id
_entity_poly.type
_entity_poly.pdbx_seq_one_letter_code
_entity_poly.pdbx_strand_id
1 'polypeptide(L)'
;MTIDIIDLTDPEYSDLNAVQLSMVRVAQTKKNEILADAEEEKTQLKNQLIANNFARSSVYDYAATRIDTEAQAQVEVVKEDLLYQLAYESLGSEGNEMGPYRYPENPNYNLTASQRFLVVRNYYMTITDDPDARLQAYAMDTLAQSYLGEFYATLYDLLASYC
;
A
#
# COMPACT_ATOMS: atom_id res chain seq x y z
N MET A 1 -3.77 -1.59 -20.25
CA MET A 1 -3.95 -1.90 -18.82
C MET A 1 -5.35 -1.46 -18.45
N THR A 2 -6.19 -2.40 -18.01
CA THR A 2 -7.52 -2.10 -17.45
C THR A 2 -7.34 -1.87 -15.96
N ILE A 3 -7.97 -0.84 -15.40
CA ILE A 3 -7.92 -0.55 -13.96
C ILE A 3 -9.21 -1.08 -13.34
N ASP A 4 -9.08 -1.99 -12.39
CA ASP A 4 -10.18 -2.71 -11.74
C ASP A 4 -9.81 -3.16 -10.30
N ILE A 5 -8.80 -2.55 -9.69
CA ILE A 5 -8.41 -2.76 -8.30
C ILE A 5 -9.48 -2.22 -7.33
N ILE A 6 -10.19 -1.17 -7.72
CA ILE A 6 -11.32 -0.59 -7.02
C ILE A 6 -12.47 -0.41 -8.00
N ASP A 7 -13.69 -0.59 -7.51
CA ASP A 7 -14.91 -0.45 -8.30
C ASP A 7 -15.32 1.02 -8.29
N LEU A 8 -14.66 1.83 -9.13
CA LEU A 8 -15.01 3.23 -9.36
C LEU A 8 -15.66 3.35 -10.74
N THR A 9 -16.71 4.16 -10.82
CA THR A 9 -17.32 4.54 -12.09
C THR A 9 -16.42 5.51 -12.87
N ASP A 10 -16.53 5.55 -14.20
CA ASP A 10 -15.74 6.46 -15.06
C ASP A 10 -15.77 7.95 -14.63
N PRO A 11 -16.89 8.51 -14.10
CA PRO A 11 -16.93 9.86 -13.53
C PRO A 11 -16.08 9.99 -12.26
N GLU A 12 -16.12 9.02 -11.35
CA GLU A 12 -15.38 9.04 -10.09
C GLU A 12 -13.87 8.95 -10.32
N TYR A 13 -13.44 8.30 -11.40
CA TYR A 13 -12.04 8.33 -11.86
C TYR A 13 -11.59 9.70 -12.36
N SER A 14 -12.50 10.48 -12.96
CA SER A 14 -12.21 11.80 -13.52
C SER A 14 -12.06 12.87 -12.45
N ASP A 15 -12.62 12.64 -11.26
CA ASP A 15 -12.52 13.52 -10.09
C ASP A 15 -11.23 13.30 -9.28
N LEU A 16 -10.48 12.22 -9.57
CA LEU A 16 -9.20 11.96 -8.92
C LEU A 16 -8.11 12.92 -9.42
N ASN A 17 -7.36 13.49 -8.47
CA ASN A 17 -6.20 14.30 -8.80
C ASN A 17 -5.04 13.44 -9.36
N ALA A 18 -4.01 14.08 -9.93
CA ALA A 18 -2.89 13.37 -10.56
C ALA A 18 -2.14 12.40 -9.63
N VAL A 19 -2.13 12.65 -8.32
CA VAL A 19 -1.49 11.79 -7.31
C VAL A 19 -2.40 10.61 -6.97
N GLN A 20 -3.69 10.84 -6.78
CA GLN A 20 -4.67 9.76 -6.59
C GLN A 20 -4.70 8.81 -7.80
N LEU A 21 -4.59 9.35 -9.03
CA LEU A 21 -4.48 8.54 -10.24
C LEU A 21 -3.18 7.72 -10.29
N SER A 22 -2.04 8.26 -9.83
CA SER A 22 -0.80 7.50 -9.79
C SER A 22 -0.85 6.38 -8.75
N MET A 23 -1.45 6.63 -7.57
CA MET A 23 -1.70 5.62 -6.54
C MET A 23 -2.52 4.45 -7.09
N VAL A 24 -3.63 4.74 -7.76
CA VAL A 24 -4.47 3.69 -8.35
C VAL A 24 -3.70 2.89 -9.40
N ARG A 25 -2.86 3.54 -10.24
CA ARG A 25 -2.04 2.83 -11.23
C ARG A 25 -1.00 1.93 -10.58
N VAL A 26 -0.34 2.36 -9.52
CA VAL A 26 0.64 1.54 -8.79
C VAL A 26 -0.04 0.33 -8.17
N ALA A 27 -1.17 0.53 -7.49
CA ALA A 27 -1.95 -0.55 -6.92
C ALA A 27 -2.46 -1.54 -7.98
N GLN A 28 -2.89 -1.05 -9.15
CA GLN A 28 -3.28 -1.90 -10.27
C GLN A 28 -2.10 -2.73 -10.81
N THR A 29 -0.93 -2.11 -10.98
CA THR A 29 0.27 -2.84 -11.39
C THR A 29 0.57 -3.96 -10.39
N LYS A 30 0.46 -3.67 -9.09
CA LYS A 30 0.71 -4.67 -8.05
C LYS A 30 -0.30 -5.82 -8.08
N LYS A 31 -1.58 -5.53 -8.29
CA LYS A 31 -2.61 -6.56 -8.53
C LYS A 31 -2.25 -7.44 -9.73
N ASN A 32 -1.83 -6.82 -10.84
CA ASN A 32 -1.49 -7.56 -12.05
C ASN A 32 -0.27 -8.47 -11.82
N GLU A 33 0.74 -8.02 -11.08
CA GLU A 33 1.90 -8.83 -10.68
C GLU A 33 1.47 -10.04 -9.84
N ILE A 34 0.68 -9.83 -8.79
CA ILE A 34 0.20 -10.91 -7.91
C ILE A 34 -0.56 -11.98 -8.71
N LEU A 35 -1.45 -11.55 -9.62
CA LEU A 35 -2.21 -12.48 -10.46
C LEU A 35 -1.35 -13.20 -11.49
N ALA A 36 -0.31 -12.55 -12.02
CA ALA A 36 0.63 -13.16 -12.94
C ALA A 36 1.49 -14.22 -12.23
N ASP A 37 2.00 -13.91 -11.04
CA ASP A 37 2.78 -14.83 -10.21
C ASP A 37 1.95 -16.07 -9.82
N ALA A 38 0.67 -15.87 -9.46
CA ALA A 38 -0.25 -16.95 -9.16
C ALA A 38 -0.50 -17.87 -10.38
N GLU A 39 -0.62 -17.31 -11.58
CA GLU A 39 -0.78 -18.09 -12.81
C GLU A 39 0.49 -18.85 -13.20
N GLU A 40 1.66 -18.24 -12.98
CA GLU A 40 2.94 -18.91 -13.15
C GLU A 40 3.08 -20.09 -12.19
N GLU A 41 2.76 -19.91 -10.90
CA GLU A 41 2.79 -20.97 -9.89
C GLU A 41 1.86 -22.13 -10.26
N LYS A 42 0.63 -21.85 -10.69
CA LYS A 42 -0.31 -22.88 -11.18
C LYS A 42 0.24 -23.63 -12.39
N THR A 43 0.90 -22.93 -13.31
CA THR A 43 1.51 -23.53 -14.50
C THR A 43 2.68 -24.45 -14.11
N GLN A 44 3.55 -24.01 -13.21
CA GLN A 44 4.66 -24.80 -12.70
C GLN A 44 4.16 -26.06 -11.98
N LEU A 45 3.14 -25.91 -11.12
CA LEU A 45 2.50 -27.02 -10.42
C LEU A 45 1.92 -28.04 -11.41
N LYS A 46 1.20 -27.58 -12.43
CA LYS A 46 0.63 -28.46 -13.46
C LYS A 46 1.71 -29.28 -14.16
N ASN A 47 2.82 -28.64 -14.54
CA ASN A 47 3.95 -29.31 -15.19
C ASN A 47 4.60 -30.34 -14.27
N GLN A 48 4.76 -30.03 -12.98
CA GLN A 48 5.28 -30.98 -11.98
C GLN A 48 4.35 -32.19 -11.80
N LEU A 49 3.04 -31.98 -11.75
CA LEU A 49 2.08 -33.08 -11.62
C LEU A 49 2.07 -33.99 -12.85
N ILE A 50 2.23 -33.42 -14.05
CA ILE A 50 2.40 -34.19 -15.29
C ILE A 50 3.68 -35.02 -15.24
N ALA A 51 4.81 -34.41 -14.89
CA ALA A 51 6.10 -35.10 -14.80
C ALA A 51 6.09 -36.26 -13.79
N ASN A 52 5.34 -36.13 -12.70
CA ASN A 52 5.21 -37.15 -11.67
C ASN A 52 4.04 -38.13 -11.86
N ASN A 53 3.37 -38.14 -13.02
CA ASN A 53 2.20 -38.97 -13.31
C ASN A 53 0.98 -38.77 -12.37
N PHE A 54 0.89 -37.62 -11.70
CA PHE A 54 -0.24 -37.24 -10.84
C PHE A 54 -1.27 -36.33 -11.54
N ALA A 55 -1.16 -36.14 -12.86
CA ALA A 55 -2.00 -35.22 -13.64
C ALA A 55 -3.52 -35.48 -13.56
N ARG A 56 -3.95 -36.68 -13.18
CA ARG A 56 -5.37 -37.06 -13.02
C ARG A 56 -5.88 -37.00 -11.58
N SER A 57 -5.04 -36.58 -10.64
CA SER A 57 -5.42 -36.44 -9.24
C SER A 57 -6.11 -35.09 -8.98
N SER A 58 -6.98 -35.04 -7.98
CA SER A 58 -7.61 -33.79 -7.50
C SER A 58 -6.61 -32.84 -6.80
N VAL A 59 -5.33 -33.22 -6.73
CA VAL A 59 -4.27 -32.42 -6.11
C VAL A 59 -4.11 -31.08 -6.83
N TYR A 60 -4.21 -31.08 -8.17
CA TYR A 60 -4.14 -29.85 -8.95
C TYR A 60 -5.27 -28.88 -8.55
N ASP A 61 -6.51 -29.34 -8.55
CA ASP A 61 -7.67 -28.48 -8.30
C ASP A 61 -7.64 -27.89 -6.88
N TYR A 62 -7.26 -28.70 -5.88
CA TYR A 62 -7.12 -28.23 -4.49
C TYR A 62 -6.02 -27.17 -4.37
N ALA A 63 -4.85 -27.42 -4.95
CA ALA A 63 -3.72 -26.50 -4.86
C ALA A 63 -3.94 -25.23 -5.69
N ALA A 64 -4.56 -25.33 -6.87
CA ALA A 64 -4.94 -24.17 -7.68
C ALA A 64 -5.94 -23.27 -6.94
N THR A 65 -6.95 -23.87 -6.29
CA THR A 65 -7.91 -23.11 -5.46
C THR A 65 -7.21 -22.39 -4.31
N ARG A 66 -6.24 -23.04 -3.66
CA ARG A 66 -5.44 -22.43 -2.60
C ARG A 66 -4.62 -21.24 -3.12
N ILE A 67 -3.92 -21.41 -4.24
CA ILE A 67 -3.11 -20.35 -4.87
C ILE A 67 -4.01 -19.15 -5.23
N ASP A 68 -5.17 -19.41 -5.85
CA ASP A 68 -6.12 -18.35 -6.21
C ASP A 68 -6.65 -17.62 -4.96
N THR A 69 -6.90 -18.35 -3.85
CA THR A 69 -7.36 -17.76 -2.58
C THR A 69 -6.28 -16.89 -1.94
N GLU A 70 -5.02 -17.35 -1.94
CA GLU A 70 -3.87 -16.61 -1.42
C GLU A 70 -3.64 -15.33 -2.24
N ALA A 71 -3.69 -15.43 -3.57
CA ALA A 71 -3.58 -14.28 -4.47
C ALA A 71 -4.70 -13.26 -4.24
N GLN A 72 -5.94 -13.72 -4.09
CA GLN A 72 -7.08 -12.84 -3.78
C GLN A 72 -6.90 -12.12 -2.43
N ALA A 73 -6.45 -12.82 -1.39
CA ALA A 73 -6.18 -12.20 -0.09
C ALA A 73 -5.12 -11.10 -0.20
N GLN A 74 -4.06 -11.31 -0.99
CA GLN A 74 -3.04 -10.28 -1.24
C GLN A 74 -3.61 -9.09 -2.03
N VAL A 75 -4.44 -9.34 -3.04
CA VAL A 75 -5.12 -8.27 -3.80
C VAL A 75 -6.04 -7.44 -2.90
N GLU A 76 -6.78 -8.04 -1.98
CA GLU A 76 -7.62 -7.31 -1.04
C GLU A 76 -6.79 -6.43 -0.09
N VAL A 77 -5.62 -6.88 0.37
CA VAL A 77 -4.70 -6.03 1.15
C VAL A 77 -4.25 -4.81 0.35
N VAL A 78 -3.89 -4.98 -0.93
CA VAL A 78 -3.51 -3.87 -1.82
C VAL A 78 -4.67 -2.89 -2.00
N LYS A 79 -5.90 -3.41 -2.13
CA LYS A 79 -7.11 -2.61 -2.29
C LYS A 79 -7.44 -1.83 -1.01
N GLU A 80 -7.36 -2.45 0.15
CA GLU A 80 -7.59 -1.78 1.44
C GLU A 80 -6.57 -0.66 1.67
N ASP A 81 -5.30 -0.91 1.37
CA ASP A 81 -4.24 0.10 1.46
C ASP A 81 -4.50 1.28 0.50
N LEU A 82 -4.89 0.99 -0.75
CA LEU A 82 -5.26 2.03 -1.72
C LEU A 82 -6.44 2.87 -1.24
N LEU A 83 -7.52 2.24 -0.75
CA LEU A 83 -8.70 2.96 -0.25
C LEU A 83 -8.33 3.87 0.93
N TYR A 84 -7.46 3.37 1.82
CA TYR A 84 -6.95 4.16 2.93
C TYR A 84 -6.13 5.36 2.44
N GLN A 85 -5.22 5.17 1.48
CA GLN A 85 -4.42 6.25 0.89
C GLN A 85 -5.28 7.30 0.17
N LEU A 86 -6.28 6.88 -0.59
CA LEU A 86 -7.20 7.77 -1.32
C LEU A 86 -8.06 8.61 -0.37
N ALA A 87 -8.63 7.99 0.68
CA ALA A 87 -9.38 8.69 1.71
C ALA A 87 -8.50 9.71 2.44
N TYR A 88 -7.24 9.37 2.66
CA TYR A 88 -6.27 10.25 3.32
C TYR A 88 -5.81 11.43 2.43
N GLU A 89 -5.48 11.21 1.16
CA GLU A 89 -5.15 12.31 0.22
C GLU A 89 -6.34 13.28 0.04
N SER A 90 -7.58 12.76 0.10
CA SER A 90 -8.78 13.62 0.06
C SER A 90 -8.82 14.62 1.23
N LEU A 91 -8.42 14.19 2.43
CA LEU A 91 -8.30 15.06 3.61
C LEU A 91 -7.13 16.07 3.53
N GLY A 92 -6.10 15.79 2.72
CA GLY A 92 -4.93 16.66 2.51
C GLY A 92 -5.10 17.71 1.41
N SER A 93 -6.25 17.73 0.71
CA SER A 93 -6.43 18.49 -0.53
C SER A 93 -6.74 19.98 -0.36
N GLU A 94 -7.18 20.44 0.81
CA GLU A 94 -7.29 21.87 1.11
C GLU A 94 -5.94 22.41 1.58
N GLY A 95 -5.09 22.86 0.66
CA GLY A 95 -3.80 23.47 0.99
C GLY A 95 -3.88 24.86 1.63
N ASN A 96 -2.73 25.49 1.83
CA ASN A 96 -2.60 26.90 2.20
C ASN A 96 -1.86 27.68 1.09
N GLU A 97 -1.43 28.91 1.38
CA GLU A 97 -0.67 29.75 0.45
C GLU A 97 0.66 29.12 -0.04
N MET A 98 1.17 28.11 0.66
CA MET A 98 2.37 27.34 0.28
C MET A 98 2.07 26.13 -0.62
N GLY A 99 0.80 25.89 -0.96
CA GLY A 99 0.35 24.80 -1.83
C GLY A 99 -0.40 23.70 -1.09
N PRO A 100 -0.58 22.52 -1.71
CA PRO A 100 -1.25 21.38 -1.08
C PRO A 100 -0.54 20.97 0.21
N TYR A 101 -1.28 20.46 1.20
CA TYR A 101 -0.65 19.93 2.39
C TYR A 101 0.06 18.61 2.10
N ARG A 102 1.37 18.56 2.36
CA ARG A 102 2.21 17.37 2.20
C ARG A 102 3.29 17.38 3.28
N TYR A 103 3.53 16.24 3.92
CA TYR A 103 4.67 16.11 4.83
C TYR A 103 5.89 15.65 4.03
N PRO A 104 7.09 16.22 4.23
CA PRO A 104 7.42 17.30 5.18
C PRO A 104 7.28 18.74 4.63
N GLU A 105 6.98 18.94 3.35
CA GLU A 105 7.12 20.24 2.67
C GLU A 105 6.11 21.32 3.11
N ASN A 106 4.87 20.92 3.38
CA ASN A 106 3.77 21.77 3.85
C ASN A 106 2.87 20.97 4.84
N PRO A 107 3.31 20.79 6.10
CA PRO A 107 2.59 19.98 7.08
C PRO A 107 1.25 20.62 7.49
N ASN A 108 0.19 19.79 7.56
CA ASN A 108 -1.16 20.25 7.90
C ASN A 108 -1.39 20.29 9.43
N TYR A 109 -1.23 21.47 10.02
CA TYR A 109 -1.51 21.67 11.44
C TYR A 109 -3.01 21.72 11.80
N ASN A 110 -3.93 21.70 10.83
CA ASN A 110 -5.36 21.58 11.12
C ASN A 110 -5.78 20.13 11.42
N LEU A 111 -4.90 19.16 11.15
CA LEU A 111 -5.13 17.76 11.51
C LEU A 111 -5.04 17.54 13.03
N THR A 112 -5.87 16.62 13.52
CA THR A 112 -5.77 16.09 14.88
C THR A 112 -4.44 15.35 15.08
N ALA A 113 -3.98 15.22 16.32
CA ALA A 113 -2.72 14.54 16.62
C ALA A 113 -2.67 13.10 16.09
N SER A 114 -3.78 12.36 16.18
CA SER A 114 -3.90 11.00 15.62
C SER A 114 -3.82 10.99 14.11
N GLN A 115 -4.38 11.98 13.42
CA GLN A 115 -4.25 12.11 11.97
C GLN A 115 -2.81 12.45 11.58
N ARG A 116 -2.16 13.39 12.27
CA ARG A 116 -0.74 13.75 12.07
C ARG A 116 0.17 12.52 12.19
N PHE A 117 -0.07 11.68 13.20
CA PHE A 117 0.64 10.41 13.39
C PHE A 117 0.59 9.53 12.14
N LEU A 118 -0.60 9.37 11.55
CA LEU A 118 -0.79 8.55 10.36
C LEU A 118 -0.09 9.13 9.14
N VAL A 119 -0.05 10.47 8.99
CA VAL A 119 0.70 11.15 7.91
C VAL A 119 2.17 10.81 7.96
N VAL A 120 2.78 11.01 9.13
CA VAL A 120 4.22 10.83 9.30
C VAL A 120 4.57 9.35 9.18
N ARG A 121 3.75 8.46 9.77
CA ARG A 121 3.91 7.01 9.58
C ARG A 121 3.91 6.65 8.10
N ASN A 122 2.91 7.10 7.33
CA ASN A 122 2.79 6.75 5.93
C ASN A 122 3.97 7.27 5.09
N TYR A 123 4.42 8.49 5.36
CA TYR A 123 5.62 9.04 4.74
C TYR A 123 6.83 8.13 4.97
N TYR A 124 7.10 7.74 6.22
CA TYR A 124 8.26 6.88 6.51
C TYR A 124 8.12 5.45 5.97
N MET A 125 6.91 4.91 5.89
CA MET A 125 6.67 3.59 5.30
C MET A 125 6.83 3.59 3.78
N THR A 126 6.76 4.74 3.10
CA THR A 126 6.84 4.84 1.63
C THR A 126 8.20 5.31 1.12
N ILE A 127 8.99 6.04 1.92
CA ILE A 127 10.28 6.60 1.47
C ILE A 127 11.39 5.54 1.35
N THR A 128 11.29 4.43 2.06
CA THR A 128 12.26 3.33 2.03
C THR A 128 11.64 2.03 2.54
N ASP A 129 12.02 0.92 1.92
CA ASP A 129 11.63 -0.43 2.35
C ASP A 129 12.50 -0.96 3.51
N ASP A 130 13.72 -0.44 3.65
CA ASP A 130 14.68 -0.83 4.70
C ASP A 130 14.24 -0.31 6.09
N PRO A 131 13.89 -1.19 7.04
CA PRO A 131 13.45 -0.80 8.38
C PRO A 131 14.48 0.00 9.17
N ASP A 132 15.77 -0.36 9.09
CA ASP A 132 16.84 0.31 9.84
C ASP A 132 17.09 1.71 9.31
N ALA A 133 17.16 1.85 7.98
CA ALA A 133 17.28 3.15 7.34
C ALA A 133 16.07 4.06 7.63
N ARG A 134 14.85 3.48 7.70
CA ARG A 134 13.62 4.20 8.05
C ARG A 134 13.68 4.73 9.48
N LEU A 135 14.04 3.89 10.44
CA LEU A 135 14.13 4.29 11.85
C LEU A 135 15.18 5.38 12.04
N GLN A 136 16.33 5.26 11.37
CA GLN A 136 17.37 6.28 11.42
C GLN A 136 16.92 7.62 10.82
N ALA A 137 16.26 7.59 9.67
CA ALA A 137 15.72 8.79 9.03
C ALA A 137 14.67 9.49 9.92
N TYR A 138 13.84 8.70 10.63
CA TYR A 138 12.87 9.22 11.59
C TYR A 138 13.53 9.82 12.84
N ALA A 139 14.57 9.18 13.35
CA ALA A 139 15.32 9.64 14.51
C ALA A 139 15.98 11.01 14.30
N MET A 140 16.34 11.34 13.05
CA MET A 140 16.97 12.62 12.70
C MET A 140 15.97 13.73 12.36
N ASP A 141 14.67 13.43 12.28
CA ASP A 141 13.66 14.39 11.84
C ASP A 141 13.12 15.24 13.00
N THR A 142 13.65 16.45 13.10
CA THR A 142 13.21 17.46 14.07
C THR A 142 11.82 18.04 13.77
N LEU A 143 11.37 18.01 12.52
CA LEU A 143 10.00 18.39 12.16
C LEU A 143 9.03 17.35 12.73
N ALA A 144 9.31 16.07 12.58
CA ALA A 144 8.47 15.00 13.13
C ALA A 144 8.31 15.13 14.66
N GLN A 145 9.38 15.48 15.38
CA GLN A 145 9.34 15.72 16.83
C GLN A 145 8.36 16.83 17.21
N SER A 146 8.44 17.98 16.53
CA SER A 146 7.55 19.13 16.81
C SER A 146 6.12 18.90 16.30
N TYR A 147 5.97 18.21 15.17
CA TYR A 147 4.69 18.01 14.50
C TYR A 147 3.81 16.95 15.21
N LEU A 148 4.43 15.91 15.75
CA LEU A 148 3.77 14.81 16.47
C LEU A 148 3.69 15.03 17.99
N GLY A 149 4.63 15.79 18.57
CA GLY A 149 4.69 16.01 20.02
C GLY A 149 4.81 14.70 20.78
N GLU A 150 3.87 14.44 21.68
CA GLU A 150 3.84 13.24 22.53
C GLU A 150 3.77 11.92 21.73
N PHE A 151 3.20 11.96 20.53
CA PHE A 151 3.07 10.79 19.67
C PHE A 151 4.37 10.41 18.93
N TYR A 152 5.42 11.24 19.02
CA TYR A 152 6.71 10.96 18.39
C TYR A 152 7.33 9.66 18.94
N ALA A 153 7.35 9.51 20.27
CA ALA A 153 7.89 8.32 20.91
C ALA A 153 7.11 7.05 20.51
N THR A 154 5.78 7.14 20.42
CA THR A 154 4.93 6.02 19.99
C THR A 154 5.23 5.58 18.57
N LEU A 155 5.45 6.52 17.65
CA LEU A 155 5.79 6.17 16.27
C LEU A 155 7.22 5.61 16.19
N TYR A 156 8.15 6.12 16.99
CA TYR A 156 9.49 5.56 17.11
C TYR A 156 9.45 4.08 17.51
N ASP A 157 8.74 3.75 18.58
CA ASP A 157 8.61 2.37 19.08
C ASP A 157 7.95 1.45 18.03
N LEU A 158 6.94 1.97 17.32
CA LEU A 158 6.29 1.24 16.23
C LEU A 158 7.27 0.96 15.08
N LEU A 159 8.02 1.98 14.63
CA LEU A 159 8.99 1.80 13.55
C LEU A 159 10.11 0.85 13.94
N ALA A 160 10.59 0.93 15.19
CA ALA A 160 11.60 0.03 15.74
C ALA A 160 11.12 -1.43 15.83
N SER A 161 9.81 -1.67 15.96
CA SER A 161 9.27 -3.04 15.99
C SER A 161 9.39 -3.79 14.66
N TYR A 162 9.69 -3.09 13.56
CA TYR A 162 9.94 -3.68 12.24
C TYR A 162 11.42 -3.98 11.96
N CYS A 163 12.34 -3.55 12.83
CA CYS A 163 13.78 -3.81 12.74
C CYS A 163 14.14 -5.20 13.28
#